data_AF-A0A840NEE6-F1
#
_entry.id   AF-A0A840NEE6-F1
#
_cell.length_a   1.000
_cell.length_b   1.000
_cell.length_c   1.000
_cell.angle_alpha   90.00
_cell.angle_beta   90.00
_cell.angle_gamma   90.00
#
_symmetry.space_group_name_H-M   'P 1'
#
loop_
_entity.id
_entity.type
_entity.pdbx_description
1 polymer ?
#
loop_
_entity_poly.entity_id
_entity_poly.type
_entity_poly.pdbx_seq_one_letter_code
_entity_poly.pdbx_strand_id
1 'polypeptide(L)' 'MDRRELFTLLRGSGVAESELWIEGVHEPRTSPTEFLFLRKGENGWDTGVAERGVWHVITSSPDEDTACARLLRLAQP' A
#
# COMPACT_ATOMS: atom_id res chain seq x y z
N MET A 1 -9.54 5.88 8.96
CA MET A 1 -8.31 6.17 8.23
C MET A 1 -8.57 6.05 6.75
N ASP A 2 -8.20 7.08 5.99
CA ASP A 2 -8.20 7.05 4.52
C ASP A 2 -6.77 6.90 3.95
N ARG A 3 -6.66 6.74 2.63
CA ARG A 3 -5.37 6.60 1.93
C ARG A 3 -4.38 7.75 2.13
N ARG A 4 -4.85 9.00 2.29
CA ARG A 4 -3.97 10.17 2.48
C ARG A 4 -3.45 10.20 3.90
N GLU A 5 -4.30 9.88 4.87
CA GLU A 5 -3.92 9.72 6.26
C GLU A 5 -2.91 8.55 6.41
N LEU A 6 -3.16 7.41 5.77
CA LEU A 6 -2.22 6.29 5.70
C LEU A 6 -0.86 6.71 5.14
N PHE A 7 -0.83 7.38 3.99
CA PHE A 7 0.43 7.84 3.39
C PHE A 7 1.21 8.74 4.35
N THR A 8 0.52 9.67 5.01
CA THR A 8 1.13 10.55 6.01
C THR A 8 1.75 9.76 7.17
N LEU A 9 1.05 8.75 7.69
CA LEU A 9 1.53 7.91 8.79
C LEU A 9 2.73 7.03 8.39
N LEU A 10 2.70 6.43 7.21
CA LEU A 10 3.81 5.62 6.69
C LEU A 10 5.06 6.46 6.50
N ARG A 11 4.91 7.66 5.95
CA ARG A 11 6.02 8.62 5.80
C ARG A 11 6.55 9.10 7.14
N GLY A 12 5.66 9.41 8.08
CA GLY A 12 6.03 9.77 9.47
C GLY A 12 6.75 8.64 10.22
N SER A 13 6.53 7.39 9.81
CA SER A 13 7.18 6.19 10.37
C SER A 13 8.51 5.84 9.69
N GLY A 14 8.92 6.59 8.65
CA GLY A 14 10.21 6.42 7.98
C GLY A 14 10.18 5.60 6.68
N VAL A 15 9.04 5.05 6.26
CA VAL A 15 8.92 4.27 5.02
C VAL A 15 9.13 5.18 3.81
N ALA A 16 10.07 4.89 2.91
CA ALA A 16 10.37 5.76 1.77
C ALA A 16 9.23 5.81 0.75
N GLU A 17 9.09 6.92 0.01
CA GLU A 17 8.06 7.04 -1.05
C GLU A 17 8.27 6.01 -2.16
N SER A 18 9.52 5.66 -2.45
CA SER A 18 9.81 4.59 -3.40
C SER A 18 9.26 3.25 -2.93
N GLU A 19 9.08 3.01 -1.63
CA GLU A 19 8.60 1.73 -1.12
C GLU A 19 7.07 1.64 -1.10
N LEU A 20 6.35 2.65 -1.60
CA LEU A 20 4.90 2.76 -1.52
C LEU A 20 4.25 2.95 -2.88
N TRP A 21 3.14 2.24 -3.10
CA TRP A 21 2.18 2.50 -4.17
C TRP A 21 0.76 2.52 -3.57
N ILE A 22 0.12 3.67 -3.53
CA ILE A 22 -1.22 3.85 -2.96
C ILE A 22 -2.10 4.48 -4.04
N GLU A 23 -3.06 3.71 -4.55
CA GLU A 23 -3.91 4.12 -5.68
C GLU A 23 -4.53 5.49 -5.46
N GLY A 24 -4.31 6.42 -6.39
CA GLY A 24 -4.86 7.78 -6.35
C GLY A 24 -4.29 8.68 -5.25
N VAL A 25 -3.25 8.27 -4.54
CA VAL A 25 -2.51 9.09 -3.57
C VAL A 25 -1.03 9.21 -3.92
N HIS A 26 -0.36 8.09 -4.16
CA HIS A 26 1.05 8.06 -4.54
C HIS A 26 1.35 6.88 -5.44
N GLU A 27 1.78 7.16 -6.66
CA GLU A 27 2.10 6.15 -7.67
C GLU A 27 3.48 6.47 -8.27
N PRO A 28 4.55 5.78 -7.84
CA PRO A 28 5.90 6.03 -8.35
C PRO A 28 5.98 5.97 -9.88
N ARG A 29 6.53 7.04 -10.49
CA ARG A 29 6.72 7.11 -11.96
C ARG A 29 7.69 6.05 -12.48
N THR A 30 8.67 5.67 -11.67
CA THR A 30 9.53 4.52 -11.90
C THR A 30 9.16 3.47 -10.87
N SER A 31 8.59 2.35 -11.31
CA SER A 31 8.33 1.23 -10.41
C SER A 31 9.65 0.73 -9.86
N PRO A 32 9.90 0.86 -8.55
CA PRO A 32 11.06 0.24 -7.93
C PRO A 32 10.94 -1.28 -8.05
N THR A 33 12.07 -1.96 -7.83
CA THR A 33 12.13 -3.42 -7.85
C THR A 33 11.22 -4.04 -6.80
N GLU A 34 10.91 -3.32 -5.72
CA GLU A 34 10.06 -3.76 -4.63
C GLU A 34 9.30 -2.57 -4.02
N PHE A 35 8.01 -2.75 -3.72
CA PHE A 35 7.20 -1.78 -2.98
C PHE A 35 5.96 -2.44 -2.37
N LEU A 36 5.48 -1.88 -1.26
CA LEU A 36 4.16 -2.20 -0.72
C LEU A 36 3.08 -1.47 -1.51
N PHE A 37 1.92 -2.11 -1.67
CA PHE A 37 0.80 -1.50 -2.37
C PHE A 37 -0.53 -1.56 -1.62
N LEU A 38 -1.37 -0.56 -1.90
CA LEU A 38 -2.81 -0.55 -1.64
C LEU A 38 -3.55 -0.16 -2.92
N ARG A 39 -4.45 -1.01 -3.39
CA ARG A 39 -5.23 -0.80 -4.61
C ARG A 39 -6.66 -1.32 -4.51
N LYS A 40 -7.53 -0.91 -5.43
CA LYS A 40 -8.83 -1.57 -5.60
C LYS A 40 -8.65 -2.96 -6.19
N GLY A 41 -9.25 -3.95 -5.53
CA GLY A 41 -9.41 -5.32 -6.01
C GLY A 41 -10.81 -5.56 -6.57
N GLU A 42 -11.10 -6.80 -6.97
CA GLU A 42 -12.40 -7.18 -7.57
C GLU A 42 -13.58 -6.92 -6.62
N ASN A 43 -13.39 -7.17 -5.32
CA ASN A 43 -14.45 -7.12 -4.31
C ASN A 43 -14.10 -6.23 -3.11
N GLY A 44 -13.21 -5.24 -3.30
CA GLY A 44 -12.78 -4.36 -2.22
C GLY A 44 -11.39 -3.79 -2.46
N TRP A 45 -10.51 -3.97 -1.47
CA TRP A 45 -9.18 -3.39 -1.43
C TRP A 45 -8.12 -4.45 -1.19
N ASP A 46 -7.14 -4.50 -2.06
CA ASP A 46 -6.00 -5.39 -1.95
C ASP A 46 -4.80 -4.66 -1.33
N THR A 47 -4.12 -5.34 -0.43
CA THR A 47 -2.81 -4.95 0.09
C THR A 47 -1.80 -6.06 -0.14
N GLY A 48 -0.57 -5.69 -0.46
CA GLY A 48 0.47 -6.67 -0.72
C GLY A 48 1.82 -6.04 -1.03
N VAL A 49 2.71 -6.88 -1.55
CA VAL A 49 4.04 -6.47 -2.03
C VAL A 49 4.07 -6.68 -3.53
N ALA A 50 4.63 -5.72 -4.26
CA ALA A 50 5.01 -5.92 -5.64
C ALA A 50 6.53 -6.10 -5.72
N GLU A 51 6.98 -7.17 -6.36
CA GLU A 51 8.40 -7.50 -6.52
C GLU A 51 8.69 -7.81 -7.98
N ARG A 52 9.66 -7.09 -8.56
CA ARG A 52 10.16 -7.31 -9.94
C ARG A 52 9.03 -7.36 -10.98
N GLY A 53 8.01 -6.53 -10.79
CA GLY A 53 6.83 -6.44 -11.66
C GLY A 53 5.71 -7.45 -11.36
N VAL A 54 5.89 -8.33 -10.39
CA VAL A 54 4.87 -9.30 -9.94
C VAL A 54 4.15 -8.74 -8.71
N TRP A 55 2.83 -8.75 -8.73
CA TRP A 55 2.00 -8.24 -7.64
C TRP A 55 1.51 -9.39 -6.77
N HIS A 56 2.02 -9.49 -5.55
CA HIS A 56 1.64 -10.50 -4.57
C HIS A 56 0.63 -9.92 -3.58
N VAL A 57 -0.65 -10.24 -3.79
CA VAL A 57 -1.71 -9.88 -2.84
C VAL A 57 -1.53 -10.69 -1.57
N ILE A 58 -1.32 -10.01 -0.44
CA ILE A 58 -1.22 -10.64 0.88
C ILE A 58 -2.62 -10.78 1.49
N THR A 59 -3.46 -9.75 1.35
CA THR A 59 -4.82 -9.79 1.86
C THR A 59 -5.73 -8.85 1.10
N SER A 60 -6.99 -9.26 0.99
CA SER A 60 -8.09 -8.46 0.47
C SER A 60 -9.01 -8.07 1.63
N SER A 61 -9.49 -6.84 1.63
CA SER A 61 -10.39 -6.27 2.64
C SER A 61 -11.62 -5.69 1.96
N PRO A 62 -12.81 -5.76 2.57
CA PRO A 62 -14.03 -5.26 1.94
C PRO A 62 -14.08 -3.72 1.86
N ASP A 63 -13.37 -3.03 2.75
CA ASP A 63 -13.38 -1.57 2.87
C ASP A 63 -11.97 -0.96 2.94
N GLU A 64 -11.89 0.32 2.59
CA GLU A 64 -10.64 1.09 2.49
C GLU A 64 -9.96 1.24 3.87
N ASP A 65 -10.74 1.45 4.92
CA ASP A 65 -10.23 1.68 6.28
C ASP A 65 -9.49 0.46 6.83
N THR A 66 -10.12 -0.72 6.71
CA THR A 66 -9.53 -2.00 7.10
C THR A 66 -8.26 -2.29 6.30
N ALA A 67 -8.27 -2.03 4.99
CA ALA A 67 -7.10 -2.21 4.14
C ALA A 67 -5.96 -1.27 4.53
N CYS A 68 -6.26 0.01 4.81
CA CYS A 68 -5.27 0.98 5.25
C CYS A 68 -4.64 0.57 6.59
N ALA A 69 -5.46 0.15 7.57
CA ALA A 69 -4.97 -0.33 8.85
C ALA A 69 -4.09 -1.58 8.73
N ARG A 70 -4.42 -2.48 7.80
CA ARG A 70 -3.61 -3.68 7.51
C ARG A 70 -2.28 -3.34 6.89
N LEU A 71 -2.26 -2.45 5.89
CA LEU A 71 -1.01 -2.03 5.26
C LEU A 71 -0.08 -1.31 6.25
N LEU A 72 -0.64 -0.46 7.13
CA LEU A 72 0.14 0.18 8.18
C LEU A 72 0.84 -0.84 9.09
N ARG A 73 0.13 -1.91 9.50
CA ARG A 73 0.71 -2.99 10.31
C ARG A 73 1.78 -3.78 9.54
N LEU A 74 1.59 -4.00 8.24
CA LEU A 74 2.54 -4.72 7.41
C LEU A 74 3.87 -3.97 7.23
N ALA A 75 3.82 -2.63 7.18
CA ALA A 75 4.98 -1.77 7.01
C ALA A 75 5.77 -1.53 8.32
N GLN A 76 5.30 -2.07 9.43
CA GLN A 76 5.93 -1.96 10.74
C GLN A 76 6.59 -3.29 11.12
N PRO A 77 7.78 -3.27 11.76
CA PRO A 77 8.46 -4.47 12.23
C PRO A 77 7.72 -5.18 13.38
#